data_AF-A0ABD1R423-F1
#
_entry.id   AF-A0ABD1R423-F1
#
_cell.length_a   1.000
_cell.length_b   1.000
_cell.length_c   1.000
_cell.angle_alpha   90.00
_cell.angle_beta   90.00
_cell.angle_gamma   90.00
#
_symmetry.space_group_name_H-M   'P 1'
#
loop_
_entity.id
_entity.type
_entity.pdbx_description
1 polymer ?
#
loop_
_entity_poly.entity_id
_entity_poly.type
_entity_poly.pdbx_seq_one_letter_code
_entity_poly.pdbx_strand_id
1 'polypeptide(L)'
;MIAVPDSGVVAALGYAAKAVVAFQQGLIRSHYVGRTFIEPSQKIRDFGVKLKLSPVRAVLEGKRVVVVDDSIVRGTTSLKIVRLIKEAGAKEVHMRIASPPIIGLCYYGVDTPSAEELISNRMNVEEIREFIGSDQ
;
A
#
# COMPACT_ATOMS: atom_id res chain seq x y z
N MET A 1 -1.52 -14.29 2.14
CA MET A 1 -1.12 -12.98 2.69
C MET A 1 0.03 -12.44 1.88
N ILE A 2 0.09 -11.12 1.66
CA ILE A 2 1.18 -10.46 0.94
C ILE A 2 1.64 -9.22 1.73
N ALA A 3 2.79 -8.68 1.37
CA ALA A 3 3.29 -7.42 1.91
C ALA A 3 3.37 -6.36 0.81
N VAL A 4 3.33 -5.10 1.22
CA VAL A 4 3.93 -4.00 0.46
C VAL A 4 5.46 -4.05 0.71
N PRO A 5 6.26 -4.38 -0.31
CA PRO A 5 7.70 -4.53 -0.11
C PRO A 5 8.42 -3.18 -0.05
N ASP A 6 9.49 -3.03 0.74
CA ASP A 6 10.14 -4.07 1.55
C ASP A 6 9.79 -3.98 3.04
N SER A 7 9.29 -2.82 3.49
CA SER A 7 9.06 -2.53 4.90
C SER A 7 7.93 -3.37 5.52
N GLY A 8 6.87 -3.66 4.76
CA GLY A 8 5.74 -4.46 5.23
C GLY A 8 6.04 -5.96 5.39
N VAL A 9 7.17 -6.47 4.88
CA VAL A 9 7.43 -7.92 4.78
C VAL A 9 7.50 -8.59 6.15
N VAL A 10 8.22 -8.01 7.10
CA VAL A 10 8.39 -8.61 8.45
C VAL A 10 7.07 -8.64 9.20
N ALA A 11 6.30 -7.54 9.14
CA ALA A 11 4.96 -7.48 9.74
C ALA A 11 4.01 -8.50 9.09
N ALA A 12 4.06 -8.65 7.77
CA ALA A 12 3.25 -9.64 7.05
C ALA A 12 3.60 -11.08 7.43
N LEU A 13 4.87 -11.40 7.62
CA LEU A 13 5.31 -12.72 8.09
C LEU A 13 4.75 -13.02 9.49
N GLY A 14 4.84 -12.06 10.41
CA GLY A 14 4.27 -12.20 11.76
C GLY A 14 2.75 -12.36 11.74
N TYR A 15 2.06 -11.56 10.94
CA TYR A 15 0.61 -11.69 10.77
C TYR A 15 0.25 -13.05 10.17
N ALA A 16 0.93 -13.48 9.10
CA ALA A 16 0.71 -14.76 8.43
C ALA A 16 0.86 -15.95 9.40
N ALA A 17 1.89 -15.91 10.25
CA ALA A 17 2.12 -16.92 11.28
C ALA A 17 0.97 -17.00 12.28
N LYS A 18 0.43 -15.85 12.72
CA LYS A 18 -0.69 -15.82 13.68
C LYS A 18 -2.03 -16.16 13.05
N ALA A 19 -2.28 -15.70 11.83
CA ALA A 19 -3.53 -15.93 11.10
C ALA A 19 -3.60 -17.33 10.46
N VAL A 20 -2.50 -18.09 10.48
CA VAL A 20 -2.38 -19.42 9.87
C VAL A 20 -2.72 -19.38 8.37
N VAL A 21 -2.27 -18.31 7.69
CA VAL A 21 -2.42 -18.13 6.24
C VAL A 21 -1.05 -18.00 5.62
N ALA A 22 -0.77 -18.74 4.55
CA ALA A 22 0.52 -18.68 3.88
C ALA A 22 0.86 -17.26 3.41
N PHE A 23 2.08 -16.82 3.74
CA PHE A 23 2.70 -15.65 3.12
C PHE A 23 3.13 -16.00 1.69
N GLN A 24 2.95 -15.07 0.77
CA GLN A 24 3.37 -15.17 -0.63
C GLN A 24 3.89 -13.81 -1.09
N GLN A 25 4.90 -13.83 -1.95
CA GLN A 25 5.41 -12.62 -2.60
C GLN A 25 4.45 -12.20 -3.72
N GLY A 26 3.40 -11.44 -3.37
CA GLY A 26 2.37 -10.99 -4.33
C GLY A 26 2.71 -9.68 -5.04
N LEU A 27 3.66 -8.90 -4.50
CA LEU A 27 4.18 -7.68 -5.10
C LEU A 27 5.71 -7.79 -5.13
N ILE A 28 6.32 -7.36 -6.23
CA ILE A 28 7.77 -7.32 -6.40
C ILE A 28 8.17 -5.86 -6.57
N ARG A 29 9.09 -5.39 -5.72
CA ARG A 29 9.69 -4.07 -5.85
C ARG A 29 10.70 -4.08 -6.98
N SER A 30 10.61 -3.10 -7.89
CA SER A 30 11.66 -2.88 -8.88
C SER A 30 12.92 -2.36 -8.20
N HIS A 31 14.07 -2.97 -8.48
CA HIS A 31 15.38 -2.50 -8.01
C HIS A 31 15.96 -1.37 -8.89
N TYR A 32 15.35 -1.11 -10.06
CA TYR A 32 15.85 -0.15 -11.06
C TYR A 32 14.93 1.06 -11.20
N VAL A 33 14.51 1.63 -10.06
CA VAL A 33 13.69 2.84 -10.07
C VAL A 33 14.57 4.03 -10.49
N GLY A 34 14.59 4.33 -11.78
CA GLY A 34 15.28 5.50 -12.33
C GLY A 34 14.63 6.81 -11.91
N ARG A 35 15.39 7.91 -11.99
CA ARG A 35 14.85 9.27 -11.86
C ARG A 35 13.98 9.52 -13.10
N THR A 36 12.69 9.81 -12.91
CA THR A 36 11.81 10.23 -14.02
C THR A 36 12.31 11.58 -14.53
N PHE A 37 12.84 11.61 -15.76
CA PHE A 37 13.06 12.85 -16.51
C PHE A 37 11.72 13.54 -16.75
N ILE A 38 11.72 14.86 -16.97
CA ILE A 38 10.52 15.70 -17.16
C ILE A 38 9.54 15.02 -18.14
N GLU A 39 8.46 14.43 -17.62
CA GLU A 39 7.45 13.75 -18.45
C GLU A 39 6.28 14.70 -18.73
N PRO A 40 5.90 14.91 -20.00
CA PRO A 40 5.04 16.01 -20.41
C PRO A 40 3.54 15.84 -20.12
N SER A 41 3.08 14.72 -19.54
CA SER A 41 1.64 14.50 -19.32
C SER A 41 1.27 13.82 -18.00
N GLN A 42 0.20 14.33 -17.36
CA GLN A 42 -0.33 13.85 -16.09
C GLN A 42 -0.81 12.38 -16.16
N LYS A 43 -1.22 11.89 -17.36
CA LYS A 43 -1.65 10.49 -17.58
C LYS A 43 -0.55 9.46 -17.34
N ILE A 44 0.73 9.83 -17.46
CA ILE A 44 1.87 8.92 -17.27
C ILE A 44 2.34 8.91 -15.80
N ARG A 45 1.98 9.91 -14.98
CA ARG A 45 2.30 9.91 -13.54
C ARG A 45 1.67 8.74 -12.76
N ASP A 46 0.49 8.28 -13.17
CA ASP A 46 -0.14 7.09 -12.59
C ASP A 46 0.57 5.78 -12.97
N PHE A 47 1.40 5.80 -14.02
CA PHE A 47 2.33 4.72 -14.36
C PHE A 47 3.51 4.59 -13.37
N GLY A 48 3.79 5.64 -12.59
CA GLY A 48 4.89 5.67 -11.63
C GLY A 48 4.83 4.61 -10.52
N VAL A 49 3.64 4.08 -10.19
CA VAL A 49 3.51 2.96 -9.23
C VAL A 49 3.74 1.62 -9.90
N LYS A 50 3.28 1.41 -11.15
CA LYS A 50 3.63 0.21 -11.95
C LYS A 50 5.13 0.12 -12.20
N LEU A 51 5.82 1.26 -12.28
CA LEU A 51 7.28 1.33 -12.36
C LEU A 51 7.98 0.89 -11.05
N LYS A 52 7.32 0.98 -9.90
CA LYS A 52 7.90 0.67 -8.58
C LYS A 52 7.51 -0.71 -8.06
N LEU A 53 6.28 -1.14 -8.32
CA LEU A 53 5.70 -2.38 -7.80
C LEU A 53 5.04 -3.17 -8.93
N SER A 54 5.44 -4.43 -9.09
CA SER A 54 4.89 -5.36 -10.06
C SER A 54 4.07 -6.45 -9.37
N PRO A 55 2.77 -6.60 -9.68
CA PRO A 55 1.94 -7.65 -9.09
C PRO A 55 2.20 -9.01 -9.72
N VAL A 56 2.22 -10.06 -8.90
CA VAL A 56 2.34 -11.45 -9.34
C VAL A 56 0.94 -12.02 -9.54
N ARG A 57 0.40 -11.93 -10.77
CA ARG A 57 -0.97 -12.37 -11.09
C ARG A 57 -1.29 -13.78 -10.59
N ALA A 58 -0.39 -14.75 -10.78
CA ALA A 58 -0.59 -16.14 -10.32
C ALA A 58 -0.78 -16.27 -8.79
N VAL A 59 -0.27 -15.32 -8.01
CA VAL A 59 -0.48 -15.29 -6.55
C VAL A 59 -1.82 -14.66 -6.19
N LEU A 60 -2.30 -13.68 -6.96
CA LEU A 60 -3.42 -12.80 -6.60
C LEU A 60 -4.77 -13.20 -7.21
N GLU A 61 -4.76 -13.74 -8.43
CA GLU A 61 -5.96 -13.97 -9.25
C GLU A 61 -7.00 -14.85 -8.54
N GLY A 62 -8.24 -14.35 -8.44
CA GLY A 62 -9.38 -15.02 -7.81
C GLY A 62 -9.33 -15.12 -6.29
N LYS A 63 -8.27 -14.63 -5.63
CA LYS A 63 -8.08 -14.79 -4.18
C LYS A 63 -8.57 -13.58 -3.38
N ARG A 64 -8.91 -13.85 -2.11
CA ARG A 64 -9.09 -12.82 -1.09
C ARG A 64 -7.72 -12.54 -0.47
N VAL A 65 -7.23 -11.32 -0.63
CA VAL A 65 -5.83 -10.97 -0.34
C VAL A 65 -5.79 -10.05 0.86
N VAL A 66 -5.09 -10.49 1.91
CA VAL A 66 -4.63 -9.57 2.96
C VAL A 66 -3.29 -9.00 2.54
N VAL A 67 -3.21 -7.67 2.45
CA VAL A 67 -2.00 -6.90 2.15
C VAL A 67 -1.59 -6.11 3.40
N VAL A 68 -0.33 -6.26 3.80
CA VAL A 68 0.22 -5.59 4.99
C VAL A 68 1.21 -4.51 4.56
N ASP A 69 1.04 -3.31 5.10
CA ASP A 69 1.92 -2.16 4.88
C ASP A 69 2.38 -1.58 6.23
N ASP A 70 3.44 -0.78 6.23
CA ASP A 70 4.01 -0.23 7.46
C ASP A 70 3.11 0.85 8.07
N SER A 71 2.59 1.75 7.26
CA SER A 71 1.93 2.98 7.66
C SER A 71 1.03 3.55 6.57
N ILE A 72 0.10 4.42 6.95
CA ILE A 72 -0.66 5.26 6.01
C ILE A 72 -0.48 6.73 6.42
N VAL A 73 0.11 7.53 5.52
CA VAL A 73 0.31 8.96 5.73
C VAL A 73 -0.72 9.77 4.95
N ARG A 74 -0.61 9.81 3.62
CA ARG A 74 -1.53 10.53 2.71
C ARG A 74 -2.61 9.65 2.08
N GLY A 75 -2.49 8.33 2.20
CA GLY A 75 -3.39 7.34 1.58
C GLY A 75 -3.27 7.16 0.06
N THR A 76 -2.66 8.09 -0.67
CA THR A 76 -2.56 8.03 -2.15
C THR A 76 -1.77 6.83 -2.65
N THR A 77 -0.70 6.43 -1.96
CA THR A 77 0.07 5.22 -2.29
C THR A 77 -0.78 3.97 -2.06
N SER A 78 -1.44 3.87 -0.91
CA SER A 78 -2.30 2.73 -0.54
C SER A 78 -3.45 2.55 -1.53
N LEU A 79 -4.10 3.65 -1.95
CA LEU A 79 -5.11 3.64 -3.02
C LEU A 79 -4.57 3.01 -4.31
N LYS A 80 -3.37 3.43 -4.76
CA LYS A 80 -2.75 2.90 -5.98
C LYS A 80 -2.38 1.43 -5.84
N ILE A 81 -1.93 0.99 -4.66
CA ILE A 81 -1.61 -0.41 -4.35
C ILE A 81 -2.86 -1.29 -4.38
N VAL A 82 -3.92 -0.88 -3.69
CA VAL A 82 -5.20 -1.62 -3.67
C VAL A 82 -5.74 -1.77 -5.09
N ARG A 83 -5.74 -0.68 -5.86
CA ARG A 83 -6.13 -0.71 -7.27
C ARG A 83 -5.26 -1.65 -8.10
N LEU A 84 -3.94 -1.62 -7.93
CA LEU A 84 -3.01 -2.52 -8.63
C LEU A 84 -3.30 -3.99 -8.34
N ILE A 85 -3.60 -4.34 -7.09
CA ILE A 85 -3.93 -5.70 -6.66
C ILE A 85 -5.28 -6.14 -7.25
N LYS A 86 -6.30 -5.26 -7.24
CA LYS A 86 -7.60 -5.53 -7.87
C LYS A 86 -7.47 -5.70 -9.40
N GLU A 87 -6.69 -4.83 -10.07
CA GLU A 87 -6.38 -4.96 -11.51
C GLU A 87 -5.63 -6.26 -11.84
N ALA A 88 -4.85 -6.81 -10.90
CA ALA A 88 -4.19 -8.09 -11.05
C ALA A 88 -5.12 -9.31 -10.86
N GLY A 89 -6.40 -9.08 -10.54
CA GLY A 89 -7.44 -10.10 -10.47
C GLY A 89 -7.81 -10.57 -9.06
N ALA A 90 -7.39 -9.87 -8.01
CA ALA A 90 -7.83 -10.21 -6.65
C ALA A 90 -9.35 -10.02 -6.49
N LYS A 91 -10.00 -10.97 -5.80
CA LYS A 91 -11.44 -10.93 -5.51
C LYS A 91 -11.77 -9.91 -4.43
N GLU A 92 -10.96 -9.86 -3.39
CA GLU A 92 -11.06 -8.93 -2.27
C GLU A 92 -9.66 -8.51 -1.85
N VAL A 93 -9.53 -7.28 -1.36
CA VAL A 93 -8.29 -6.72 -0.82
C VAL A 93 -8.58 -6.19 0.57
N HIS A 94 -7.85 -6.72 1.56
CA HIS A 94 -7.96 -6.40 2.97
C HIS A 94 -6.65 -5.76 3.41
N MET A 95 -6.66 -4.47 3.75
CA MET A 95 -5.49 -3.68 4.10
C MET A 95 -5.20 -3.80 5.60
N ARG A 96 -3.95 -4.05 5.97
CA ARG A 96 -3.50 -4.08 7.37
C ARG A 96 -2.28 -3.22 7.55
N ILE A 97 -2.31 -2.34 8.55
CA ILE A 97 -1.26 -1.36 8.79
C ILE A 97 -0.55 -1.73 10.08
N ALA A 98 0.79 -1.82 10.01
CA ALA A 98 1.62 -2.23 11.13
C ALA A 98 1.85 -1.10 12.15
N SER A 99 1.40 0.12 11.86
CA SER A 99 1.42 1.27 12.76
C SER A 99 0.01 1.71 13.20
N PRO A 100 -0.09 2.42 14.33
CA PRO A 100 -1.27 3.23 14.63
C PRO A 100 -1.53 4.31 13.56
N PRO A 101 -2.73 4.90 13.52
CA PRO A 101 -3.01 6.08 12.68
C PRO A 101 -2.07 7.25 12.97
N ILE A 102 -1.49 7.84 11.93
CA ILE A 102 -0.56 8.97 12.05
C ILE A 102 -1.37 10.27 12.06
N ILE A 103 -1.48 10.88 13.25
CA ILE A 103 -2.28 12.10 13.46
C ILE A 103 -1.43 13.35 13.77
N GLY A 104 -0.17 13.16 14.17
CA GLY A 104 0.73 14.24 14.58
C GLY A 104 1.93 14.37 13.66
N LEU A 105 2.46 15.59 13.54
CA LEU A 105 3.73 15.85 12.88
C LEU A 105 4.89 15.42 13.79
N CYS A 106 6.01 15.06 13.18
CA CYS A 106 7.26 14.84 13.90
C CYS A 106 8.06 16.14 13.98
N TYR A 107 8.23 16.67 15.20
CA TYR A 107 9.11 17.83 15.46
C TYR A 107 10.55 17.43 15.80
N TYR A 108 10.88 16.14 15.72
CA TYR A 108 12.14 15.56 16.17
C TYR A 108 13.02 15.02 15.03
N GLY A 109 12.79 15.46 13.79
CA GLY A 109 13.69 15.22 12.66
C GLY A 109 13.27 14.17 11.63
N VAL A 110 12.04 13.63 11.71
CA VAL A 110 11.45 12.84 10.62
C VAL A 110 10.61 13.77 9.74
N ASP A 111 10.83 13.74 8.43
CA ASP A 111 10.03 14.51 7.48
C ASP A 111 8.58 13.99 7.49
N THR A 112 7.66 14.83 7.95
CA THR A 112 6.23 14.55 7.98
C THR A 112 5.48 15.68 7.27
N PRO A 113 4.45 15.35 6.46
CA PRO A 113 3.65 16.34 5.77
C PRO A 113 2.83 17.19 6.76
N SER A 114 2.13 18.22 6.25
CA SER A 114 1.31 19.07 7.11
C SER A 114 0.15 18.30 7.76
N ALA A 115 -0.40 18.81 8.86
CA ALA A 115 -1.50 18.14 9.57
C ALA A 115 -2.71 17.87 8.66
N GLU A 116 -2.97 18.76 7.71
CA GLU A 116 -4.08 18.67 6.75
C GLU A 116 -3.81 17.64 5.65
N GLU A 117 -2.55 17.32 5.37
CA GLU A 117 -2.17 16.30 4.40
C GLU A 117 -2.23 14.88 4.99
N LEU A 118 -2.23 14.74 6.32
CA LEU A 118 -2.42 13.47 7.00
C LEU A 118 -3.86 13.00 6.83
N ILE A 119 -4.05 11.82 6.22
CA ILE A 119 -5.39 11.29 5.94
C ILE A 119 -6.16 11.01 7.24
N SER A 120 -5.47 10.53 8.28
CA SER A 120 -6.07 10.20 9.58
C SER A 120 -6.53 11.42 10.39
N ASN A 121 -6.15 12.64 10.01
CA ASN A 121 -6.68 13.86 10.61
C ASN A 121 -7.99 14.33 9.97
N ARG A 122 -8.32 13.82 8.79
CA ARG A 122 -9.49 14.25 8.01
C ARG A 122 -10.53 13.15 7.87
N MET A 123 -10.13 11.90 8.07
CA MET A 123 -10.95 10.73 7.81
C MET A 123 -10.80 9.72 8.94
N ASN A 124 -11.92 9.16 9.37
CA ASN A 124 -11.95 8.00 10.24
C ASN A 124 -11.58 6.72 9.47
N VAL A 125 -11.46 5.58 10.17
CA VAL A 125 -11.01 4.31 9.56
C VAL A 125 -11.91 3.86 8.41
N GLU A 126 -13.22 4.04 8.53
CA GLU A 126 -14.18 3.63 7.50
C GLU A 126 -14.08 4.53 6.26
N GLU A 127 -13.97 5.83 6.46
CA GLU A 127 -13.74 6.80 5.38
C GLU A 127 -12.41 6.54 4.67
N ILE A 128 -11.36 6.17 5.41
CA ILE A 128 -10.07 5.77 4.83
C ILE A 128 -10.23 4.49 4.01
N ARG A 129 -10.94 3.47 4.53
CA ARG A 129 -11.20 2.21 3.83
C ARG A 129 -11.87 2.46 2.48
N GLU A 130 -12.91 3.29 2.46
CA GLU A 130 -13.60 3.70 1.24
C GLU A 130 -12.70 4.49 0.30
N PHE A 131 -11.96 5.47 0.83
CA PHE A 131 -11.05 6.31 0.05
C PHE A 131 -10.00 5.49 -0.70
N ILE A 132 -9.39 4.49 -0.04
CA ILE A 132 -8.38 3.63 -0.68
C ILE A 132 -9.00 2.50 -1.52
N GLY A 133 -10.31 2.31 -1.45
CA GLY A 133 -11.04 1.26 -2.17
C GLY A 133 -10.80 -0.16 -1.63
N SER A 134 -10.45 -0.28 -0.35
CA SER A 134 -10.23 -1.57 0.31
C SER A 134 -11.55 -2.20 0.74
N ASP A 135 -11.61 -3.52 0.77
CA ASP A 135 -12.77 -4.27 1.26
C ASP A 135 -12.75 -4.38 2.80
N GLN A 136 -11.56 -4.29 3.40
CA GLN A 136 -11.34 -4.20 4.85
C GLN A 136 -9.97 -3.61 5.21
#